data_AF-A0A7J2VXL9-F1
#
_entry.id   AF-A0A7J2VXL9-F1
#
_cell.length_a   1.000
_cell.length_b   1.000
_cell.length_c   1.000
_cell.angle_alpha   90.00
_cell.angle_beta   90.00
_cell.angle_gamma   90.00
#
_symmetry.space_group_name_H-M   'P 1'
#
loop_
_entity.id
_entity.type
_entity.pdbx_description
1 polymer ?
#
loop_
_entity_poly.entity_id
_entity_poly.type
_entity_poly.pdbx_seq_one_letter_code
_entity_poly.pdbx_strand_id
1 'polypeptide(L)'
;MNEMEVGIKSQTGSQIEIRKKVFLFLHKDGFDGRNLEPILLIDNERINIVFLKKTVKTDMYYVFQEKKYLKVWKDRKDNILVYVDNWIGDLFTSNQQTTEYIDDFSYIAGGNELVCEYKDGMRKTIKLEGFDILSLTINHFTKNEKAVFYIICNKLS
;
A
#
# COMPACT_ATOMS: atom_id res chain seq x y z
N MET A 1 28.51 -50.01 2.17
CA MET A 1 29.26 -48.92 1.52
C MET A 1 28.24 -48.09 0.76
N ASN A 2 28.07 -46.83 1.19
CA ASN A 2 27.27 -45.73 0.63
C ASN A 2 25.91 -45.99 -0.04
N GLU A 3 24.85 -45.77 0.73
CA GLU A 3 23.68 -45.04 0.23
C GLU A 3 23.74 -43.64 0.85
N MET A 4 24.02 -42.63 0.02
CA MET A 4 24.08 -41.23 0.43
C MET A 4 22.70 -40.64 0.12
N GLU A 5 21.85 -40.52 1.14
CA GLU A 5 20.59 -39.78 1.05
C GLU A 5 20.90 -38.30 0.81
N VAL A 6 20.69 -37.85 -0.43
CA VAL A 6 20.72 -36.44 -0.78
C VAL A 6 19.46 -35.79 -0.21
N GLY A 7 19.62 -35.20 0.97
CA GLY A 7 18.60 -34.32 1.55
C GLY A 7 18.36 -33.12 0.65
N ILE A 8 17.27 -33.16 -0.13
CA ILE A 8 16.72 -31.97 -0.80
C ILE A 8 16.20 -31.06 0.30
N LYS A 9 17.03 -30.11 0.75
CA LYS A 9 16.55 -28.94 1.49
C LYS A 9 15.72 -28.10 0.53
N SER A 10 14.39 -28.28 0.55
CA SER A 10 13.49 -27.29 -0.03
C SER A 10 13.71 -25.97 0.73
N GLN A 11 14.17 -24.95 0.01
CA GLN A 11 14.24 -23.58 0.54
C GLN A 11 12.85 -23.18 1.03
N THR A 12 12.73 -23.04 2.34
CA THR A 12 11.52 -22.60 3.02
C THR A 12 11.37 -21.10 2.73
N GLY A 13 10.37 -20.72 1.93
CA GLY A 13 10.04 -19.32 1.70
C GLY A 13 9.78 -18.61 3.02
N SER A 14 10.38 -17.43 3.23
CA SER A 14 10.24 -16.67 4.46
C SER A 14 8.80 -16.12 4.57
N GLN A 15 8.00 -16.74 5.43
CA GLN A 15 6.66 -16.25 5.76
C GLN A 15 6.76 -15.27 6.93
N ILE A 16 6.31 -14.04 6.72
CA ILE A 16 6.31 -12.99 7.76
C ILE A 16 4.85 -12.68 8.12
N GLU A 17 4.51 -12.72 9.40
CA GLU A 17 3.22 -12.23 9.91
C GLU A 17 3.43 -10.96 10.74
N ILE A 18 2.67 -9.91 10.44
CA ILE A 18 2.67 -8.65 11.22
C ILE A 18 1.24 -8.23 11.56
N ARG A 19 1.10 -7.45 12.64
CA ARG A 19 -0.17 -6.84 13.04
C ARG A 19 -0.07 -5.32 13.01
N LYS A 20 -1.08 -4.66 12.47
CA LYS A 20 -1.17 -3.19 12.40
C LYS A 20 -2.56 -2.77 12.86
N LYS A 21 -2.64 -1.77 13.74
CA LYS A 21 -3.91 -1.11 14.01
C LYS A 21 -4.18 -0.07 12.94
N VAL A 22 -5.44 0.05 12.54
CA VAL A 22 -5.92 0.96 11.51
C VAL A 22 -6.94 1.90 12.13
N PHE A 23 -6.70 3.21 12.01
CA PHE A 23 -7.59 4.24 12.55
C PHE A 23 -8.08 5.16 11.44
N LEU A 24 -9.39 5.37 11.40
CA LEU A 24 -9.99 6.45 10.60
C LEU A 24 -9.74 7.78 11.31
N PHE A 25 -9.09 8.70 10.61
CA PHE A 25 -8.81 10.04 11.07
C PHE A 25 -9.90 10.98 10.55
N LEU A 26 -10.48 11.79 11.43
CA LEU A 26 -11.59 12.70 11.10
C LEU A 26 -11.17 14.16 11.29
N HIS A 27 -10.25 14.65 10.46
CA HIS A 27 -9.77 16.03 10.51
C HIS A 27 -9.59 16.58 9.10
N LYS A 28 -10.00 17.83 8.87
CA LYS A 28 -9.82 18.50 7.58
C LYS A 28 -8.38 18.39 7.13
N ASP A 29 -8.19 17.80 5.96
CA ASP A 29 -6.88 17.68 5.37
C ASP A 29 -6.40 19.07 4.91
N GLY A 30 -5.29 19.53 5.47
CA GLY A 30 -4.59 20.75 5.03
C GLY A 30 -3.79 20.49 3.74
N PHE A 31 -4.44 19.86 2.77
CA PHE A 31 -3.83 19.38 1.54
C PHE A 31 -3.40 20.54 0.62
N ASP A 32 -2.22 20.41 0.01
CA ASP A 32 -1.69 21.31 -1.03
C ASP A 32 -0.93 20.48 -2.06
N GLY A 33 -1.47 20.43 -3.28
CA GLY A 33 -0.96 19.59 -4.37
C GLY A 33 0.49 19.89 -4.76
N ARG A 34 0.99 21.11 -4.51
CA ARG A 34 2.37 21.52 -4.86
C ARG A 34 3.45 20.75 -4.10
N ASN A 35 3.07 20.19 -2.95
CA ASN A 35 3.98 19.43 -2.08
C ASN A 35 3.94 17.92 -2.34
N LEU A 36 3.27 17.48 -3.40
CA LEU A 36 3.16 16.07 -3.74
C LEU A 36 4.18 15.67 -4.80
N GLU A 37 4.80 14.54 -4.57
CA GLU A 37 5.64 13.83 -5.53
C GLU A 37 4.79 12.73 -6.19
N PRO A 38 4.60 12.75 -7.52
CA PRO A 38 3.90 11.66 -8.20
C PRO A 38 4.74 10.39 -8.22
N ILE A 39 4.14 9.27 -7.86
CA ILE A 39 4.69 7.93 -7.99
C ILE A 39 3.82 7.18 -9.00
N LEU A 40 4.42 6.82 -10.13
CA LEU A 40 3.83 5.95 -11.13
C LEU A 40 4.05 4.49 -10.72
N LEU A 41 2.98 3.80 -10.35
CA LEU A 41 3.00 2.35 -10.10
C LEU A 41 2.57 1.63 -11.37
N ILE A 42 3.53 1.00 -12.04
CA ILE A 42 3.34 0.29 -13.30
C ILE A 42 2.99 -1.16 -13.01
N ASP A 43 1.82 -1.58 -13.46
CA ASP A 43 1.32 -2.96 -13.40
C ASP A 43 0.99 -3.43 -14.81
N ASN A 44 1.97 -4.02 -15.46
CA ASN A 44 1.99 -4.39 -16.87
C ASN A 44 1.67 -3.17 -17.74
N GLU A 45 0.50 -3.15 -18.36
CA GLU A 45 0.03 -2.04 -19.20
C GLU A 45 -0.73 -0.97 -18.39
N ARG A 46 -1.02 -1.22 -17.11
CA ARG A 46 -1.79 -0.31 -16.25
C ARG A 46 -0.86 0.60 -15.47
N ILE A 47 -1.16 1.90 -15.50
CA ILE A 47 -0.46 2.91 -14.71
C ILE A 47 -1.41 3.41 -13.62
N ASN A 48 -1.01 3.25 -12.36
CA ASN A 48 -1.68 3.90 -11.23
C ASN A 48 -0.80 5.06 -10.74
N ILE A 49 -1.43 6.21 -10.42
CA ILE A 49 -0.70 7.36 -9.90
C ILE A 49 -1.02 7.50 -8.41
N VAL A 50 0.00 7.38 -7.58
CA VAL A 50 -0.05 7.63 -6.14
C VAL A 50 0.76 8.89 -5.87
N PHE A 51 0.30 9.75 -4.98
CA PHE A 51 1.01 10.97 -4.63
C PHE A 51 1.63 10.84 -3.24
N LEU A 52 2.91 11.15 -3.12
CA LEU A 52 3.64 11.12 -1.87
C LEU A 52 3.84 12.55 -1.34
N LYS A 53 3.42 12.78 -0.10
CA LYS A 53 3.84 13.95 0.68
C LYS A 53 4.83 13.49 1.74
N LYS A 54 6.09 13.86 1.57
CA LYS A 54 7.11 13.66 2.60
C LYS A 54 6.95 14.71 3.69
N THR A 55 7.06 14.27 4.94
CA THR A 55 7.15 15.17 6.08
C THR A 55 8.35 14.77 6.94
N VAL A 56 8.79 15.65 7.84
CA VAL A 56 9.86 15.33 8.79
C VAL A 56 9.55 14.10 9.66
N LYS A 57 8.26 13.74 9.81
CA LYS A 57 7.82 12.69 10.74
C LYS A 57 7.41 11.39 10.06
N THR A 58 6.85 11.45 8.86
CA THR A 58 6.20 10.32 8.20
C THR A 58 5.90 10.65 6.74
N ASP A 59 5.84 9.61 5.92
CA ASP A 59 5.42 9.68 4.53
C ASP A 59 3.91 9.46 4.44
N MET A 60 3.24 10.32 3.67
CA MET A 60 1.80 10.23 3.45
C MET A 60 1.51 9.95 1.98
N TYR A 61 0.74 8.90 1.73
CA TYR A 61 0.38 8.47 0.38
C TYR A 61 -1.07 8.83 0.10
N TYR A 62 -1.32 9.45 -1.05
CA TYR A 62 -2.62 9.88 -1.51
C TYR A 62 -2.97 9.12 -2.79
N VAL A 63 -4.14 8.50 -2.81
CA VAL A 63 -4.68 7.78 -3.97
C VAL A 63 -5.98 8.46 -4.37
N PHE A 64 -5.94 9.14 -5.51
CA PHE A 64 -7.10 9.83 -6.06
C PHE A 64 -7.90 8.89 -6.96
N GLN A 65 -9.22 8.89 -6.81
CA GLN A 65 -10.12 8.23 -7.73
C GLN A 65 -11.32 9.14 -7.96
N GLU A 66 -11.45 9.66 -9.18
CA GLU A 66 -12.53 10.58 -9.54
C GLU A 66 -12.52 11.82 -8.61
N LYS A 67 -13.63 12.12 -7.94
CA LYS A 67 -13.78 13.27 -7.02
C LYS A 67 -13.55 12.92 -5.56
N LYS A 68 -12.77 11.89 -5.27
CA LYS A 68 -12.41 11.49 -3.90
C LYS A 68 -10.98 11.01 -3.83
N TYR A 69 -10.45 10.97 -2.62
CA TYR A 69 -9.13 10.45 -2.38
C TYR A 69 -9.05 9.71 -1.05
N LEU A 70 -8.10 8.78 -1.02
CA LEU A 70 -7.67 8.05 0.16
C LEU A 70 -6.28 8.55 0.52
N LYS A 71 -6.09 8.93 1.79
CA LYS A 71 -4.79 9.25 2.36
C LYS A 71 -4.44 8.22 3.42
N VAL A 72 -3.25 7.63 3.30
CA VAL A 72 -2.74 6.61 4.23
C VAL A 72 -1.32 6.94 4.66
N TRP A 73 -1.02 6.78 5.95
CA TRP A 73 0.29 7.04 6.51
C TRP A 73 0.49 6.33 7.84
N LYS A 74 1.71 6.37 8.38
CA LYS A 74 2.02 5.81 9.69
C LYS A 74 2.03 6.85 10.79
N ASP A 75 1.50 6.50 11.96
CA ASP A 75 1.78 7.23 13.19
C ASP A 75 3.15 6.83 13.79
N ARG A 76 3.53 7.47 14.90
CA ARG A 76 4.81 7.18 15.58
C ARG A 76 4.89 5.81 16.25
N LYS A 77 3.74 5.14 16.41
CA LYS A 77 3.61 3.80 16.99
C LYS A 77 3.43 2.74 15.90
N ASP A 78 3.71 3.11 14.64
CA ASP A 78 3.67 2.22 13.48
C ASP A 78 2.25 1.69 13.17
N ASN A 79 1.21 2.39 13.65
CA ASN A 79 -0.18 2.17 13.25
C ASN A 79 -0.47 2.85 11.92
N ILE A 80 -1.44 2.32 11.18
CA ILE A 80 -1.91 2.91 9.92
C ILE A 80 -3.02 3.91 10.24
N LEU A 81 -2.84 5.14 9.76
CA LEU A 81 -3.86 6.19 9.79
C LEU A 81 -4.46 6.33 8.40
N VAL A 82 -5.78 6.44 8.36
CA VAL A 82 -6.59 6.48 7.14
C VAL A 82 -7.43 7.74 7.14
N TYR A 83 -7.47 8.45 6.03
CA TYR A 83 -8.37 9.58 5.81
C TYR A 83 -9.00 9.45 4.43
N VAL A 84 -10.29 9.73 4.33
CA VAL A 84 -11.04 9.71 3.08
C VAL A 84 -11.88 10.96 2.99
N ASP A 85 -11.83 11.64 1.84
CA ASP A 85 -12.63 12.82 1.59
C ASP A 85 -12.85 13.02 0.10
N ASN A 86 -13.76 13.93 -0.23
CA ASN A 86 -13.98 14.38 -1.58
C ASN A 86 -12.88 15.38 -1.99
N TRP A 87 -12.52 15.36 -3.27
CA TRP A 87 -11.61 16.30 -3.89
C TRP A 87 -12.33 17.10 -4.97
N ILE A 88 -12.14 18.41 -4.94
CA ILE A 88 -12.64 19.34 -5.95
C ILE A 88 -11.47 20.26 -6.31
N GLY A 89 -11.09 20.28 -7.58
CA GLY A 89 -10.01 21.11 -8.10
C GLY A 89 -9.08 20.33 -9.02
N ASP A 90 -8.09 21.03 -9.57
CA ASP A 90 -7.09 20.41 -10.42
C ASP A 90 -5.91 19.90 -9.60
N LEU A 91 -5.44 18.71 -9.95
CA LEU A 91 -4.29 18.07 -9.31
C LEU A 91 -3.04 18.28 -10.17
N PHE A 92 -2.42 19.45 -10.04
CA PHE A 92 -1.16 19.76 -10.70
C PHE A 92 0.00 19.68 -9.71
N THR A 93 1.06 18.96 -10.10
CA THR A 93 2.29 18.83 -9.32
C THR A 93 3.47 19.32 -10.15
N SER A 94 4.38 20.07 -9.54
CA SER A 94 5.63 20.51 -10.18
C SER A 94 6.80 19.56 -9.94
N ASN A 95 6.64 18.62 -9.00
CA ASN A 95 7.70 17.68 -8.64
C ASN A 95 7.88 16.61 -9.70
N GLN A 96 9.12 16.16 -9.89
CA GLN A 96 9.44 15.08 -10.81
C GLN A 96 8.78 13.78 -10.34
N GLN A 97 8.17 13.06 -11.28
CA GLN A 97 7.58 11.75 -11.01
C GLN A 97 8.66 10.67 -10.84
N THR A 98 8.43 9.73 -9.93
CA THR A 98 9.19 8.49 -9.80
C THR A 98 8.39 7.31 -10.32
N THR A 99 9.06 6.30 -10.84
CA THR A 99 8.41 5.09 -11.38
C THR A 99 8.80 3.87 -10.56
N GLU A 100 7.81 3.07 -10.15
CA GLU A 100 7.99 1.76 -9.52
C GLU A 100 7.21 0.71 -10.31
N TYR A 101 7.86 -0.41 -10.63
CA TYR A 101 7.24 -1.55 -11.30
C TYR A 101 6.71 -2.51 -10.23
N ILE A 102 5.43 -2.88 -10.33
CA ILE A 102 4.71 -3.72 -9.34
C ILE A 102 4.08 -4.94 -10.02
N ASP A 103 4.65 -5.36 -11.16
CA ASP A 103 4.24 -6.53 -11.95
C ASP A 103 4.43 -7.87 -11.21
N ASP A 104 5.31 -7.87 -10.22
CA ASP A 104 5.66 -9.01 -9.38
C ASP A 104 4.85 -9.08 -8.09
N PHE A 105 4.08 -8.04 -7.78
CA PHE A 105 3.23 -7.95 -6.62
C PHE A 105 1.84 -8.55 -6.89
N SER A 106 1.44 -9.49 -6.05
CA SER A 106 0.07 -9.98 -5.94
C SER A 106 -0.42 -9.89 -4.50
N TYR A 107 -1.73 -9.93 -4.32
CA TYR A 107 -2.32 -9.91 -2.99
C TYR A 107 -3.57 -10.78 -2.89
N ILE A 108 -3.88 -11.17 -1.66
CA ILE A 108 -5.16 -11.75 -1.26
C ILE A 108 -5.67 -10.92 -0.09
N ALA A 109 -6.85 -10.31 -0.24
CA ALA A 109 -7.50 -9.53 0.82
C ALA A 109 -8.77 -10.26 1.26
N GLY A 110 -8.93 -10.47 2.57
CA GLY A 110 -10.09 -11.16 3.12
C GLY A 110 -10.20 -11.02 4.63
N GLY A 111 -11.43 -10.80 5.12
CA GLY A 111 -11.65 -10.48 6.53
C GLY A 111 -10.85 -9.24 6.92
N ASN A 112 -9.94 -9.38 7.88
CA ASN A 112 -9.01 -8.35 8.31
C ASN A 112 -7.55 -8.65 7.92
N GLU A 113 -7.34 -9.55 6.97
CA GLU A 113 -6.01 -10.00 6.54
C GLU A 113 -5.69 -9.54 5.12
N LEU A 114 -4.49 -9.01 4.95
CA LEU A 114 -3.89 -8.72 3.65
C LEU A 114 -2.65 -9.59 3.50
N VAL A 115 -2.70 -10.55 2.58
CA VAL A 115 -1.56 -11.37 2.19
C VAL A 115 -0.92 -10.73 0.98
N CYS A 116 0.35 -10.35 1.09
CA CYS A 116 1.20 -9.78 0.07
C CYS A 116 2.14 -10.88 -0.45
N GLU A 117 2.16 -11.11 -1.76
CA GLU A 117 2.98 -12.13 -2.41
C GLU A 117 3.85 -11.50 -3.50
N TYR A 118 5.09 -11.95 -3.59
CA TYR A 118 6.07 -11.50 -4.58
C TYR A 118 6.61 -12.69 -5.37
N LYS A 119 7.06 -12.44 -6.61
CA LYS A 119 7.60 -13.49 -7.50
C LYS A 119 8.84 -14.21 -6.96
N ASP A 120 9.55 -13.61 -6.01
CA ASP A 120 10.70 -14.24 -5.32
C ASP A 120 10.29 -15.27 -4.25
N GLY A 121 8.97 -15.47 -4.05
CA GLY A 121 8.42 -16.37 -3.05
C GLY A 121 8.28 -15.75 -1.67
N MET A 122 8.58 -14.45 -1.49
CA MET A 122 8.33 -13.75 -0.25
C MET A 122 6.82 -13.61 -0.05
N ARG A 123 6.35 -14.03 1.13
CA ARG A 123 4.96 -13.90 1.54
C ARG A 123 4.86 -13.16 2.86
N LYS A 124 4.16 -12.03 2.87
CA LYS A 124 3.92 -11.22 4.06
C LYS A 124 2.42 -11.18 4.34
N THR A 125 2.00 -11.59 5.53
CA THR A 125 0.61 -11.49 5.99
C THR A 125 0.50 -10.34 6.98
N ILE A 126 -0.42 -9.42 6.72
CA ILE A 126 -0.69 -8.25 7.54
C ILE A 126 -2.10 -8.38 8.12
N LYS A 127 -2.20 -8.54 9.44
CA LYS A 127 -3.46 -8.47 10.18
C LYS A 127 -3.78 -7.01 10.50
N LEU A 128 -4.82 -6.48 9.90
CA LEU A 128 -5.25 -5.09 9.97
C LEU A 128 -6.41 -4.96 10.97
N GLU A 129 -6.12 -4.52 12.19
CA GLU A 129 -7.11 -4.44 13.27
C GLU A 129 -7.72 -3.04 13.38
N GLY A 130 -9.05 -2.92 13.51
CA GLY A 130 -9.72 -1.65 13.71
C GLY A 130 -10.56 -1.24 12.50
N PHE A 131 -10.28 -0.06 11.93
CA PHE A 131 -11.02 0.43 10.78
C PHE A 131 -10.77 -0.44 9.55
N ASP A 132 -11.85 -0.86 8.87
CA ASP A 132 -11.79 -1.77 7.74
C ASP A 132 -11.36 -1.06 6.44
N ILE A 133 -10.04 -0.88 6.30
CA ILE A 133 -9.42 -0.32 5.10
C ILE A 133 -9.52 -1.26 3.89
N LEU A 134 -9.64 -2.57 4.10
CA LEU A 134 -9.73 -3.54 3.00
C LEU A 134 -11.05 -3.36 2.26
N SER A 135 -12.17 -3.40 2.99
CA SER A 135 -13.49 -3.15 2.41
C SER A 135 -13.60 -1.75 1.81
N LEU A 136 -13.05 -0.73 2.47
CA LEU A 136 -13.01 0.63 1.90
C LEU A 136 -12.30 0.65 0.55
N THR A 137 -11.14 -0.02 0.45
CA THR A 137 -10.33 -0.03 -0.77
C THR A 137 -11.03 -0.78 -1.89
N ILE A 138 -11.51 -2.00 -1.62
CA ILE A 138 -12.18 -2.86 -2.62
C ILE A 138 -13.46 -2.19 -3.15
N ASN A 139 -14.27 -1.60 -2.26
CA ASN A 139 -15.59 -1.08 -2.62
C ASN A 139 -15.56 0.35 -3.16
N HIS A 140 -14.59 1.18 -2.74
CA HIS A 140 -14.57 2.59 -3.11
C HIS A 140 -13.34 3.00 -3.94
N PHE A 141 -12.25 2.25 -3.90
CA PHE A 141 -11.02 2.54 -4.63
C PHE A 141 -10.63 1.40 -5.59
N THR A 142 -11.62 0.68 -6.13
CA THR A 142 -11.43 -0.51 -7.00
C THR A 142 -10.49 -0.26 -8.18
N LYS A 143 -10.49 0.95 -8.76
CA LYS A 143 -9.58 1.30 -9.88
C LYS A 143 -8.13 1.49 -9.43
N ASN A 144 -7.87 1.58 -8.13
CA ASN A 144 -6.52 1.74 -7.59
C ASN A 144 -6.25 0.71 -6.47
N GLU A 145 -7.02 -0.38 -6.39
CA GLU A 145 -6.99 -1.32 -5.27
C GLU A 145 -5.59 -1.92 -5.10
N LYS A 146 -5.01 -2.46 -6.17
CA LYS A 146 -3.65 -3.01 -6.17
C LYS A 146 -2.60 -1.98 -5.73
N ALA A 147 -2.74 -0.72 -6.15
CA ALA A 147 -1.85 0.36 -5.76
C ALA A 147 -1.95 0.65 -4.26
N VAL A 148 -3.16 0.73 -3.70
CA VAL A 148 -3.37 0.94 -2.26
C VAL A 148 -2.77 -0.22 -1.46
N PHE A 149 -3.04 -1.47 -1.86
CA PHE A 149 -2.49 -2.62 -1.15
C PHE A 149 -0.97 -2.75 -1.30
N TYR A 150 -0.40 -2.39 -2.45
CA TYR A 150 1.04 -2.29 -2.61
C TYR A 150 1.66 -1.31 -1.60
N ILE A 151 1.06 -0.12 -1.45
CA ILE A 151 1.50 0.88 -0.45
C ILE A 151 1.42 0.32 0.96
N ILE A 152 0.33 -0.35 1.33
CA ILE A 152 0.20 -0.99 2.65
C ILE A 152 1.30 -2.06 2.84
N CYS A 153 1.52 -2.92 1.85
CA CYS A 153 2.44 -4.06 1.89
C CYS A 153 3.94 -3.72 1.87
N ASN A 154 4.31 -2.56 1.33
CA ASN A 154 5.71 -2.20 1.07
C ASN A 154 6.17 -0.93 1.77
N LYS A 155 5.25 0.02 1.97
CA LYS A 155 5.60 1.34 2.50
C LYS A 155 5.10 1.53 3.94
N LEU A 156 4.03 0.84 4.32
CA LEU A 156 3.40 0.97 5.65
C LEU A 156 3.54 -0.28 6.55
N SER A 157 3.99 -1.41 6.00
CA SER A 157 4.17 -2.68 6.71
C SER A 157 5.51 -2.76 7.43
#